data_AF-A0A2X1IVP0-F1
#
_entry.id   AF-A0A2X1IVP0-F1
#
_cell.length_a   1.000
_cell.length_b   1.000
_cell.length_c   1.000
_cell.angle_alpha   90.00
_cell.angle_beta   90.00
_cell.angle_gamma   90.00
#
_symmetry.space_group_name_H-M   'P 1'
#
loop_
_entity.id
_entity.type
_entity.pdbx_description
1 polymer ?
#
loop_
_entity_poly.entity_id
_entity_poly.type
_entity_poly.pdbx_seq_one_letter_code
_entity_poly.pdbx_strand_id
1 'polypeptide(L)'
;MYELSAVTQIQHTTPAVVRTAKGQVTAKYVIVAGNAYLGDKVEPELAKRSMPCGTQVITTERLSGRFSPFADPEKLLRGRL
;
A
#
# COMPACT_ATOMS: atom_id res chain seq x y z
N MET A 1 -16.73 9.24 -3.33
CA MET A 1 -15.80 8.23 -2.78
C MET A 1 -16.60 7.33 -1.85
N TYR A 2 -16.47 6.01 -1.94
CA TYR A 2 -17.22 5.05 -1.11
C TYR A 2 -16.24 4.30 -0.22
N GLU A 3 -16.24 4.63 1.07
CA GLU A 3 -15.41 3.96 2.08
C GLU A 3 -16.13 2.73 2.64
N LEU A 4 -15.37 1.85 3.30
CA LEU A 4 -15.88 0.64 3.96
C LEU A 4 -16.75 -0.25 3.05
N SER A 5 -16.50 -0.19 1.75
CA SER A 5 -17.26 -0.87 0.70
C SER A 5 -16.36 -1.90 0.03
N ALA A 6 -15.88 -2.86 0.82
CA ALA A 6 -14.95 -3.87 0.37
C ALA A 6 -15.48 -4.60 -0.88
N VAL A 7 -14.64 -4.65 -1.92
CA VAL A 7 -14.91 -5.42 -3.12
C VAL A 7 -14.76 -6.90 -2.79
N THR A 8 -15.76 -7.69 -3.13
CA THR A 8 -15.78 -9.14 -2.89
C THR A 8 -15.50 -9.94 -4.16
N GLN A 9 -15.72 -9.36 -5.34
CA GLN A 9 -15.49 -10.01 -6.63
C GLN A 9 -15.33 -8.97 -7.75
N ILE A 10 -14.43 -9.24 -8.69
CA ILE A 10 -14.31 -8.53 -9.96
C ILE A 10 -14.63 -9.51 -11.09
N GLN A 11 -15.60 -9.16 -11.93
CA GLN A 11 -15.92 -9.91 -13.15
C GLN A 11 -15.27 -9.19 -14.34
N HIS A 12 -14.28 -9.84 -14.94
CA HIS A 12 -13.52 -9.36 -16.10
C HIS A 12 -14.32 -9.50 -17.40
N THR A 13 -15.49 -8.88 -17.44
CA THR A 13 -16.38 -8.78 -18.61
C THR A 13 -16.22 -7.43 -19.32
N THR A 14 -16.89 -7.26 -20.47
CA THR A 14 -16.94 -5.97 -21.18
C THR A 14 -18.40 -5.51 -21.28
N PRO A 15 -18.87 -4.55 -20.45
CA PRO A 15 -18.15 -3.84 -19.39
C PRO A 15 -17.91 -4.71 -18.14
N ALA A 16 -16.88 -4.36 -17.35
CA ALA A 16 -16.51 -5.09 -16.15
C ALA A 16 -17.52 -4.81 -15.02
N VAL A 17 -17.72 -5.79 -14.13
CA VAL A 17 -18.64 -5.69 -12.99
C VAL A 17 -17.89 -5.91 -11.69
N VAL A 18 -17.93 -4.92 -10.80
CA VAL A 18 -17.34 -4.96 -9.47
C VAL A 18 -18.45 -5.15 -8.44
N ARG A 19 -18.34 -6.16 -7.57
CA ARG A 19 -19.33 -6.47 -6.54
C ARG A 19 -18.81 -6.13 -5.15
N THR A 20 -19.71 -5.62 -4.31
CA THR A 20 -19.52 -5.38 -2.88
C THR A 20 -20.64 -6.10 -2.12
N ALA A 21 -20.58 -6.10 -0.78
CA ALA A 21 -21.64 -6.67 0.05
C ALA A 21 -23.01 -5.99 -0.14
N LYS A 22 -23.04 -4.71 -0.56
CA LYS A 22 -24.25 -3.88 -0.62
C LYS A 22 -24.73 -3.58 -2.05
N GLY A 23 -24.05 -4.10 -3.06
CA GLY A 23 -24.40 -3.81 -4.46
C GLY A 23 -23.25 -4.03 -5.43
N GLN A 24 -23.42 -3.51 -6.64
CA GLN A 24 -22.45 -3.66 -7.73
C GLN A 24 -22.29 -2.37 -8.54
N VAL A 25 -21.13 -2.24 -9.17
CA VAL A 25 -20.78 -1.14 -10.08
C VAL A 25 -20.34 -1.74 -11.41
N THR A 26 -20.87 -1.21 -12.52
CA THR A 26 -20.47 -1.61 -13.87
C THR A 26 -19.61 -0.50 -14.48
N ALA A 27 -18.44 -0.85 -15.01
CA ALA A 27 -17.50 0.11 -15.58
C ALA A 27 -16.77 -0.43 -16.81
N LYS A 28 -16.42 0.44 -17.76
CA LYS A 28 -15.63 0.05 -18.93
C LYS A 28 -14.19 -0.35 -18.56
N TYR A 29 -13.64 0.29 -17.53
CA TYR A 29 -12.31 0.01 -17.00
C TYR A 29 -12.37 -0.06 -15.48
N VAL A 30 -11.59 -0.96 -14.89
CA VAL A 30 -11.40 -1.11 -13.44
C VAL A 30 -9.90 -1.07 -13.17
N ILE A 31 -9.49 -0.19 -12.26
CA ILE A 31 -8.09 -0.10 -11.81
C ILE A 31 -8.01 -0.70 -10.41
N VAL A 32 -7.23 -1.76 -10.26
CA VAL A 32 -6.98 -2.40 -8.96
C VAL A 32 -5.78 -1.72 -8.32
N ALA A 33 -6.05 -0.87 -7.33
CA ALA A 33 -5.05 -0.06 -6.62
C ALA A 33 -5.04 -0.33 -5.10
N GLY A 34 -5.35 -1.57 -4.70
CA GLY A 34 -5.19 -1.98 -3.30
C GLY A 34 -3.76 -2.43 -2.99
N ASN A 35 -3.46 -2.63 -1.71
CA ASN A 35 -2.11 -3.03 -1.31
C ASN A 35 -1.86 -4.54 -1.52
N ALA A 36 -0.67 -5.00 -1.11
CA ALA A 36 -0.23 -6.40 -1.21
C ALA A 36 -1.16 -7.44 -0.52
N TYR A 37 -2.10 -7.01 0.30
CA TYR A 37 -3.04 -7.86 1.04
C TYR A 37 -4.40 -8.00 0.36
N LEU A 38 -4.54 -7.65 -0.93
CA LEU A 38 -5.77 -7.85 -1.69
C LEU A 38 -6.29 -9.31 -1.64
N GLY A 39 -5.39 -10.25 -1.38
CA GLY A 39 -5.66 -11.67 -1.32
C GLY A 39 -5.90 -12.27 -2.71
N ASP A 40 -6.15 -13.57 -2.73
CA ASP A 40 -6.42 -14.37 -3.92
C ASP A 40 -7.89 -14.30 -4.37
N LYS A 41 -8.81 -13.97 -3.47
CA LYS A 41 -10.26 -13.99 -3.74
C LYS A 41 -10.72 -12.96 -4.77
N VAL A 42 -10.12 -11.77 -4.77
CA VAL A 42 -10.56 -10.66 -5.62
C VAL A 42 -9.77 -10.63 -6.94
N GLU A 43 -8.46 -10.83 -6.88
CA GLU A 43 -7.58 -10.83 -8.05
C GLU A 43 -6.51 -11.95 -7.95
N PRO A 44 -6.88 -13.21 -8.26
CA PRO A 44 -5.97 -14.35 -8.11
C PRO A 44 -4.75 -14.27 -9.03
N GLU A 45 -4.89 -13.70 -10.23
CA GLU A 45 -3.78 -13.56 -11.17
C GLU A 45 -2.72 -12.55 -10.69
N LEU A 46 -3.16 -11.48 -10.01
CA LEU A 46 -2.25 -10.52 -9.38
C LEU A 46 -1.54 -11.17 -8.18
N ALA A 47 -2.28 -11.89 -7.33
CA ALA A 47 -1.75 -12.55 -6.15
C ALA A 47 -0.62 -13.56 -6.50
N LYS A 48 -0.78 -14.34 -7.58
CA LYS A 48 0.24 -15.31 -8.04
C LYS A 48 1.57 -14.68 -8.47
N ARG A 49 1.55 -13.41 -8.86
CA ARG A 49 2.74 -12.68 -9.36
C ARG A 49 3.37 -11.77 -8.30
N SER A 50 2.75 -11.65 -7.13
CA SER A 50 3.17 -10.74 -6.08
C SER A 50 3.94 -11.49 -4.99
N MET A 51 5.07 -10.94 -4.57
CA MET A 51 5.84 -11.43 -3.42
C MET A 51 5.54 -10.56 -2.19
N PRO A 52 5.04 -11.13 -1.07
CA PRO A 52 4.79 -10.34 0.13
C PRO A 52 6.12 -9.98 0.81
N CYS A 53 6.39 -8.68 0.92
CA CYS A 53 7.56 -8.16 1.63
C CYS A 53 7.11 -7.41 2.89
N GLY A 54 7.58 -7.85 4.06
CA GLY A 54 7.42 -7.10 5.31
C GLY A 54 8.51 -6.05 5.44
N THR A 55 8.14 -4.82 5.81
CA THR A 55 9.11 -3.81 6.25
C THR A 55 8.96 -3.63 7.75
N GLN A 56 10.03 -3.85 8.50
CA GLN A 56 10.08 -3.59 9.93
C GLN A 56 10.84 -2.29 10.17
N VAL A 57 10.25 -1.42 10.97
CA VAL A 57 10.89 -0.19 11.43
C VAL A 57 11.04 -0.30 12.94
N ILE A 58 12.27 -0.21 13.42
CA ILE A 58 12.55 -0.14 14.86
C ILE A 58 12.91 1.28 15.25
N THR A 59 12.55 1.66 16.46
CA THR A 59 12.92 2.95 17.05
C THR A 59 13.72 2.70 18.31
N THR A 60 14.73 3.53 18.51
CA THR A 60 15.54 3.53 19.73
C THR A 60 15.29 4.82 20.51
N GLU A 61 15.66 4.83 21.78
CA GLU A 61 15.87 6.10 22.47
C GLU A 61 16.89 6.97 21.74
N ARG A 62 16.93 8.26 22.09
CA ARG A 62 17.89 9.20 21.50
C ARG A 62 19.30 8.76 21.85
N LEU A 63 20.15 8.56 20.84
CA LEU A 63 21.56 8.24 21.04
C LEU A 63 22.26 9.38 21.79
N SER A 64 23.11 9.03 22.77
CA SER A 64 23.94 10.00 23.50
C SER A 64 24.90 10.74 22.56
N GLY A 65 25.33 11.95 22.94
CA GLY A 65 26.00 12.91 22.03
C GLY A 65 27.21 12.37 21.27
N ARG A 66 27.92 11.37 21.81
CA ARG A 66 29.07 10.73 21.16
C ARG A 66 28.70 9.90 19.92
N PHE A 67 27.46 9.40 19.84
CA PHE A 67 26.97 8.53 18.76
C PHE A 67 25.81 9.14 17.97
N SER A 68 25.51 10.42 18.17
CA SER A 68 24.40 11.05 17.48
C SER A 68 24.90 11.72 16.19
N PRO A 69 24.74 11.09 15.00
CA PRO A 69 25.09 11.71 13.72
C PRO A 69 24.21 12.93 13.40
N PHE A 70 23.13 13.14 14.17
CA PHE A 70 22.17 14.23 14.02
C PHE A 70 22.21 15.23 15.19
N ALA A 71 23.16 15.10 16.13
CA ALA A 71 23.28 16.02 17.27
C ALA A 71 23.89 17.38 16.89
N ASP A 72 24.44 17.50 15.69
CA ASP A 72 25.06 18.74 15.23
C ASP A 72 24.23 19.35 14.08
N PRO A 73 23.23 20.19 14.38
CA PRO A 73 22.44 20.87 13.34
C PRO A 73 23.29 21.71 12.37
N GLU A 74 24.49 22.16 12.77
CA GLU A 74 25.44 22.85 11.89
C GLU A 74 26.07 21.92 10.83
N LYS A 75 26.36 20.65 11.18
CA LYS A 75 26.92 19.67 10.22
C LYS A 75 25.90 19.21 9.18
N LEU A 76 24.62 19.15 9.54
CA LEU A 76 23.56 18.75 8.62
C LEU A 76 23.31 19.80 7.52
N LEU A 77 23.52 21.08 7.83
CA LEU A 77 23.37 22.19 6.89
C LEU A 77 24.60 22.38 5.99
N ARG A 78 25.82 22.14 6.50
CA ARG A 78 27.07 22.30 5.74
C ARG A 78 27.36 21.18 4.74
N GLY A 79 26.68 20.03 4.82
CA GLY A 79 26.83 18.92 3.87
C GLY A 79 25.96 19.00 2.60
N ARG A 80 25.26 20.12 2.37
CA ARG A 80 24.38 20.37 1.20
C ARG A 80 24.78 21.59 0.38
N LEU A 81 26.05 21.99 0.40
CA LEU A 81 26.63 22.96 -0.53
C LEU A 81 27.81 22.33 -1.26
#